data_AF-A0A2I1HBP5-F1
#
_entry.id   AF-A0A2I1HBP5-F1
#
_cell.length_a   1.000
_cell.length_b   1.000
_cell.length_c   1.000
_cell.angle_alpha   90.00
_cell.angle_beta   90.00
_cell.angle_gamma   90.00
#
_symmetry.space_group_name_H-M   'P 1'
#
loop_
_entity.id
_entity.type
_entity.pdbx_description
1 polymer ?
#
loop_
_entity_poly.entity_id
_entity_poly.type
_entity_poly.pdbx_seq_one_letter_code
_entity_poly.pdbx_strand_id
1 'polypeptide(L)'
;MRHCYGCITVQDVGGEVLRKLIKRTRLTIPEIGSLSELLDEELSEDIKIPISQNEIDLLQSKNVTDLCSLDDLRVLFRVSDTESATDFCIRAIFSPILNDKIPPDDGTEYSFVGLWDNCIRNLLEYLIPDGVSIRNCSKFTSTRDDRPDYGLILNNVCPFRGEEKSSTSTEDPKSELGRKLLWTYDPAPYVLGYYTHGPQVTFVAICRPVGGYAIPDVVDIVQSNLKFRSERVRHLLRIINLSCIINALQPVIGRRGIPEFKPVYKNDRMIEIRGTGVKKTYLFENIQTRVQKLVNLYEKLVRKEVPNIDHLDCYNKESGSVHLSPKGLQVVPSNQQELFEAIICVLEALVVLHDDNDIYHRDIRWDNIIRRYDDPSKWFLIDLDDATEYPNSPAMHLTTEEHAPEVFTRNHRGEVDIWSDLLQISTFLFDAPRPLR
;
A
#
# COMPACT_ATOMS: atom_id res chain seq x y z
N MET A 1 -63.12 -12.65 -23.40
CA MET A 1 -62.14 -12.35 -22.33
C MET A 1 -60.75 -12.54 -22.90
N ARG A 2 -60.04 -11.45 -23.20
CA ARG A 2 -58.60 -11.51 -23.51
C ARG A 2 -57.86 -11.51 -22.18
N HIS A 3 -57.14 -12.58 -21.88
CA HIS A 3 -56.19 -12.59 -20.76
C HIS A 3 -55.04 -11.64 -21.10
N CYS A 4 -54.97 -10.51 -20.41
CA CYS A 4 -53.76 -9.72 -20.34
C CYS A 4 -52.72 -10.56 -19.58
N TYR A 5 -51.73 -11.10 -20.29
CA TYR A 5 -50.48 -11.50 -19.66
C TYR A 5 -49.86 -10.23 -19.09
N GLY A 6 -49.91 -10.07 -17.77
CA GLY A 6 -49.14 -9.06 -17.08
C GLY A 6 -47.68 -9.29 -17.42
N CYS A 7 -47.04 -8.33 -18.07
CA CYS A 7 -45.61 -8.34 -18.28
C CYS A 7 -44.96 -8.30 -16.90
N ILE A 8 -44.50 -9.45 -16.38
CA ILE A 8 -43.74 -9.50 -15.13
C ILE A 8 -42.50 -8.66 -15.39
N THR A 9 -42.46 -7.47 -14.81
CA THR A 9 -41.32 -6.58 -14.95
C THR A 9 -40.25 -7.12 -14.00
N VAL A 10 -39.18 -7.69 -14.56
CA VAL A 10 -38.04 -8.18 -13.77
C VAL A 10 -37.47 -7.01 -12.99
N GLN A 11 -37.44 -7.13 -11.66
CA GLN A 11 -36.92 -6.09 -10.78
C GLN A 11 -35.39 -6.11 -10.80
N ASP A 12 -34.74 -4.97 -11.08
CA ASP A 12 -33.29 -4.87 -10.88
C ASP A 12 -32.96 -4.77 -9.38
N VAL A 13 -32.14 -5.71 -8.90
CA VAL A 13 -31.70 -5.84 -7.50
C VAL A 13 -30.19 -5.68 -7.35
N GLY A 14 -29.49 -5.17 -8.37
CA GLY A 14 -28.02 -5.11 -8.41
C GLY A 14 -27.43 -4.35 -7.22
N GLY A 15 -28.03 -3.23 -6.83
CA GLY A 15 -27.61 -2.45 -5.67
C GLY A 15 -27.86 -3.14 -4.31
N GLU A 16 -28.84 -4.04 -4.21
CA GLU A 16 -29.02 -4.86 -3.01
C GLU A 16 -27.98 -5.97 -2.94
N VAL A 17 -27.76 -6.66 -4.06
CA VAL A 17 -26.76 -7.74 -4.17
C VAL A 17 -25.37 -7.21 -3.83
N LEU A 18 -24.94 -6.10 -4.45
CA LEU A 18 -23.65 -5.49 -4.13
C LEU A 18 -23.54 -5.14 -2.63
N ARG A 19 -24.59 -4.57 -2.03
CA ARG A 19 -24.60 -4.29 -0.58
C ARG A 19 -24.48 -5.56 0.26
N LYS A 20 -25.11 -6.67 -0.14
CA LYS A 20 -24.96 -7.97 0.54
C LYS A 20 -23.54 -8.49 0.42
N LEU A 21 -22.92 -8.41 -0.77
CA LEU A 21 -21.52 -8.82 -1.00
C LEU A 21 -20.54 -8.00 -0.14
N ILE A 22 -20.73 -6.68 -0.05
CA ILE A 22 -19.89 -5.78 0.77
C ILE A 22 -20.08 -6.05 2.27
N LYS A 23 -21.33 -6.27 2.71
CA LYS A 23 -21.69 -6.41 4.13
C LYS A 23 -21.65 -7.86 4.64
N ARG A 24 -21.05 -8.79 3.89
CA ARG A 24 -20.87 -10.18 4.35
C ARG A 24 -20.25 -10.17 5.75
N THR A 25 -20.69 -11.11 6.58
CA THR A 25 -20.38 -11.19 8.00
C THR A 25 -18.89 -10.92 8.25
N ARG A 26 -18.59 -10.08 9.25
CA ARG A 26 -17.21 -9.79 9.67
C ARG A 26 -16.50 -11.12 9.95
N LEU A 27 -15.61 -11.50 9.04
CA LEU A 27 -14.77 -12.67 9.20
C LEU A 27 -13.73 -12.39 10.28
N THR A 28 -13.51 -13.37 11.14
CA THR A 28 -12.21 -13.46 11.83
C THR A 28 -11.14 -13.69 10.77
N ILE A 29 -9.98 -13.04 10.90
CA ILE A 29 -8.89 -13.23 9.94
C ILE A 29 -8.53 -14.72 9.90
N PRO A 30 -8.69 -15.40 8.75
CA PRO A 30 -8.46 -16.83 8.64
C PRO A 30 -6.98 -17.18 8.77
N GLU A 31 -6.67 -18.43 9.11
CA GLU A 31 -5.30 -18.91 9.06
C GLU A 31 -4.86 -19.17 7.62
N ILE A 32 -3.56 -19.03 7.34
CA ILE A 32 -2.99 -19.17 5.98
C ILE A 32 -3.40 -20.51 5.34
N GLY A 33 -3.40 -21.60 6.11
CA GLY A 33 -3.77 -22.94 5.62
C GLY A 33 -5.22 -23.07 5.14
N SER A 34 -6.13 -22.20 5.61
CA SER A 34 -7.54 -22.18 5.21
C SER A 34 -7.86 -21.21 4.07
N LEU A 35 -6.89 -20.39 3.64
CA LEU A 35 -7.15 -19.34 2.65
C LEU A 35 -7.60 -19.90 1.30
N SER A 36 -6.98 -20.99 0.81
CA SER A 36 -7.36 -21.56 -0.48
C SER A 36 -8.80 -22.05 -0.48
N GLU A 37 -9.22 -22.76 0.57
CA GLU A 37 -10.58 -23.28 0.71
C GLU A 37 -11.59 -22.13 0.79
N LEU A 38 -11.29 -21.08 1.56
CA LEU A 38 -12.16 -19.91 1.67
C LEU A 38 -12.29 -19.13 0.35
N LEU A 39 -11.20 -19.00 -0.42
CA LEU A 39 -11.26 -18.31 -1.71
C LEU A 39 -12.06 -19.09 -2.74
N ASP A 40 -12.04 -20.42 -2.69
CA ASP A 40 -12.80 -21.30 -3.58
C ASP A 40 -14.24 -21.62 -3.09
N GLU A 41 -14.62 -21.15 -1.89
CA GLU A 41 -15.97 -21.36 -1.34
C GLU A 41 -17.03 -20.68 -2.22
N GLU A 42 -17.97 -21.47 -2.74
CA GLU A 42 -19.09 -20.96 -3.53
C GLU A 42 -19.94 -19.96 -2.74
N LEU A 43 -20.55 -19.02 -3.45
CA LEU A 43 -21.51 -18.12 -2.82
C LEU A 43 -22.71 -18.90 -2.29
N SER A 44 -23.14 -18.61 -1.06
CA SER A 44 -24.38 -19.19 -0.52
C SER A 44 -25.59 -18.71 -1.32
N GLU A 45 -26.63 -19.53 -1.40
CA GLU A 45 -27.81 -19.27 -2.27
C GLU A 45 -28.47 -17.90 -2.01
N ASP A 46 -28.43 -17.40 -0.78
CA ASP A 46 -28.98 -16.11 -0.39
C ASP A 46 -28.19 -14.89 -0.89
N ILE A 47 -26.93 -15.09 -1.26
CA ILE A 47 -26.04 -14.05 -1.81
C ILE A 47 -25.61 -14.32 -3.26
N LYS A 48 -25.96 -15.48 -3.83
CA LYS A 48 -25.78 -15.74 -5.27
C LYS A 48 -26.48 -14.66 -6.09
N ILE A 49 -25.79 -14.25 -7.15
CA ILE A 49 -26.16 -13.12 -7.98
C ILE A 49 -27.32 -13.57 -8.89
N PRO A 50 -28.54 -13.02 -8.71
CA PRO A 50 -29.67 -13.38 -9.56
C PRO A 50 -29.46 -12.81 -10.96
N ILE A 51 -29.58 -13.65 -11.98
CA ILE A 51 -29.60 -13.24 -13.38
C ILE A 51 -30.65 -14.06 -14.13
N SER A 52 -31.09 -13.57 -15.29
CA SER A 52 -32.05 -14.24 -16.14
C SER A 52 -31.44 -15.46 -16.85
N GLN A 53 -32.30 -16.37 -17.32
CA GLN A 53 -31.86 -17.52 -18.13
C GLN A 53 -31.09 -17.07 -19.40
N ASN A 54 -31.54 -15.99 -20.04
CA ASN A 54 -30.87 -15.44 -21.22
C ASN A 54 -29.44 -14.97 -20.93
N GLU A 55 -29.20 -14.40 -19.75
CA GLU A 55 -27.86 -13.98 -19.33
C GLU A 55 -26.96 -15.18 -19.03
N ILE A 56 -27.49 -16.22 -18.37
CA ILE A 56 -26.76 -17.47 -18.17
C ILE A 56 -26.37 -18.11 -19.51
N ASP A 57 -27.30 -18.14 -20.47
CA ASP A 57 -27.04 -18.71 -21.79
C ASP A 57 -25.97 -17.92 -22.56
N LEU A 58 -25.91 -16.59 -22.36
CA LEU A 58 -24.88 -15.72 -22.94
C LEU A 58 -23.49 -15.97 -22.35
N LEU A 59 -23.40 -16.22 -21.04
CA LEU A 59 -22.12 -16.42 -20.34
C LEU A 59 -21.49 -17.79 -20.62
N GLN A 60 -22.30 -18.79 -20.94
CA GLN A 60 -21.80 -20.11 -21.31
C GLN A 60 -20.95 -20.04 -22.58
N SER A 61 -19.95 -20.91 -22.65
CA SER A 61 -19.15 -21.12 -23.85
C SER A 61 -19.19 -22.58 -24.22
N LYS A 62 -19.54 -22.84 -25.48
CA LYS A 62 -19.49 -24.18 -26.09
C LYS A 62 -18.21 -24.40 -26.91
N ASN A 63 -17.28 -23.45 -26.86
CA ASN A 63 -15.98 -23.62 -27.52
C ASN A 63 -15.17 -24.67 -26.76
N VAL A 64 -14.73 -25.73 -27.46
CA VAL A 64 -13.97 -26.83 -26.84
C VAL A 64 -12.66 -26.37 -26.22
N THR A 65 -12.04 -25.31 -26.77
CA THR A 65 -10.78 -24.76 -26.25
C THR A 65 -10.97 -23.72 -25.14
N ASP A 66 -12.22 -23.33 -24.85
CA ASP A 66 -12.56 -22.33 -23.84
C ASP A 66 -13.98 -22.60 -23.29
N LEU A 67 -14.19 -23.80 -22.75
CA LEU A 67 -15.51 -24.26 -22.28
C LEU A 67 -15.89 -23.55 -20.98
N CYS A 68 -17.15 -23.10 -20.89
CA CYS A 68 -17.75 -22.59 -19.67
C CYS A 68 -19.17 -23.12 -19.57
N SER A 69 -19.39 -24.01 -18.62
CA SER A 69 -20.65 -24.72 -18.40
C SER A 69 -21.56 -23.98 -17.41
N LEU A 70 -22.80 -24.45 -17.30
CA LEU A 70 -23.72 -23.96 -16.28
C LEU A 70 -23.19 -24.18 -14.86
N ASP A 71 -22.50 -25.29 -14.60
CA ASP A 71 -21.97 -25.59 -13.27
C ASP A 71 -20.82 -24.64 -12.89
N ASP A 72 -20.01 -24.22 -13.86
CA ASP A 72 -18.99 -23.18 -13.63
C ASP A 72 -19.63 -21.85 -13.23
N LEU A 73 -20.78 -21.49 -13.83
CA LEU A 73 -21.49 -20.24 -13.53
C LEU A 73 -22.24 -20.28 -12.20
N ARG A 74 -22.72 -21.45 -11.79
CA ARG A 74 -23.52 -21.64 -10.56
C ARG A 74 -22.77 -21.31 -9.28
N VAL A 75 -21.45 -21.22 -9.31
CA VAL A 75 -20.64 -20.80 -8.15
C VAL A 75 -20.87 -19.33 -7.77
N LEU A 76 -21.28 -18.50 -8.75
CA LEU A 76 -21.59 -17.07 -8.58
C LEU A 76 -23.09 -16.77 -8.70
N PHE A 77 -23.75 -17.44 -9.63
CA PHE A 77 -25.06 -17.02 -10.12
C PHE A 77 -26.17 -17.99 -9.71
N ARG A 78 -27.37 -17.44 -9.57
CA ARG A 78 -28.62 -18.21 -9.58
C ARG A 78 -29.56 -17.66 -10.63
N VAL A 79 -30.34 -18.54 -11.26
CA VAL A 79 -31.36 -18.13 -12.24
C VAL A 79 -32.59 -17.60 -11.51
N SER A 80 -33.13 -16.48 -11.97
CA SER A 80 -34.38 -15.91 -11.46
C SER A 80 -35.20 -15.27 -12.57
N ASP A 81 -36.52 -15.49 -12.52
CA ASP A 81 -37.49 -14.90 -13.44
C ASP A 81 -38.16 -13.63 -12.86
N THR A 82 -37.91 -13.31 -11.60
CA THR A 82 -38.58 -12.20 -10.88
C THR A 82 -37.64 -11.04 -10.57
N GLU A 83 -36.34 -11.30 -10.44
CA GLU A 83 -35.32 -10.32 -10.09
C GLU A 83 -34.04 -10.58 -10.89
N SER A 84 -33.27 -9.53 -11.17
CA SER A 84 -31.97 -9.65 -11.82
C SER A 84 -31.00 -8.59 -11.30
N ALA A 85 -29.71 -8.89 -11.27
CA ALA A 85 -28.64 -7.94 -10.94
C ALA A 85 -27.95 -7.41 -12.21
N THR A 86 -28.67 -7.32 -13.33
CA THR A 86 -28.14 -7.01 -14.66
C THR A 86 -27.25 -5.76 -14.68
N ASP A 87 -27.68 -4.63 -14.08
CA ASP A 87 -26.86 -3.40 -14.14
C ASP A 87 -25.51 -3.57 -13.43
N PHE A 88 -25.51 -4.17 -12.24
CA PHE A 88 -24.28 -4.49 -11.51
C PHE A 88 -23.40 -5.48 -12.31
N CYS A 89 -24.01 -6.53 -12.86
CA CYS A 89 -23.29 -7.56 -13.59
C CYS A 89 -22.63 -7.02 -14.86
N ILE A 90 -23.33 -6.20 -15.64
CA ILE A 90 -22.78 -5.57 -16.86
C ILE A 90 -21.53 -4.75 -16.52
N ARG A 91 -21.57 -4.01 -15.41
CA ARG A 91 -20.47 -3.11 -15.01
C ARG A 91 -19.27 -3.86 -14.41
N ALA A 92 -19.49 -4.91 -13.64
CA ALA A 92 -18.45 -5.50 -12.78
C ALA A 92 -18.08 -6.95 -13.10
N ILE A 93 -18.96 -7.75 -13.73
CA ILE A 93 -18.82 -9.22 -13.79
C ILE A 93 -18.89 -9.77 -15.22
N PHE A 94 -19.80 -9.30 -16.06
CA PHE A 94 -19.97 -9.84 -17.41
C PHE A 94 -18.79 -9.48 -18.32
N SER A 95 -18.27 -8.25 -18.21
CA SER A 95 -17.13 -7.81 -19.01
C SER A 95 -15.91 -8.73 -18.89
N PRO A 96 -15.41 -9.09 -17.68
CA PRO A 96 -14.30 -10.02 -17.57
C PRO A 96 -14.65 -11.42 -18.10
N ILE A 97 -15.85 -11.95 -17.87
CA ILE A 97 -16.23 -13.30 -18.35
C ILE A 97 -16.28 -13.35 -19.89
N LEU A 98 -16.92 -12.36 -20.52
CA LEU A 98 -17.16 -12.31 -21.97
C LEU A 98 -15.97 -11.76 -22.78
N ASN A 99 -14.85 -11.39 -22.13
CA ASN A 99 -13.70 -10.85 -22.83
C ASN A 99 -12.96 -11.95 -23.62
N ASP A 100 -13.29 -12.06 -24.91
CA ASP A 100 -12.65 -13.01 -25.83
C ASP A 100 -11.33 -12.51 -26.42
N LYS A 101 -10.97 -11.25 -26.17
CA LYS A 101 -9.71 -10.66 -26.64
C LYS A 101 -8.62 -10.85 -25.58
N ILE A 102 -8.21 -12.09 -25.37
CA ILE A 102 -7.05 -12.39 -24.52
C ILE A 102 -5.78 -11.93 -25.25
N PRO A 103 -4.87 -11.19 -24.58
CA PRO A 103 -3.61 -10.80 -25.18
C PRO A 103 -2.80 -12.03 -25.63
N PRO A 104 -1.98 -11.91 -26.68
CA PRO A 104 -1.17 -13.02 -27.14
C PRO A 104 -0.12 -13.40 -26.09
N ASP A 105 0.30 -14.66 -26.07
CA ASP A 105 1.18 -15.19 -25.02
C ASP A 105 2.57 -14.49 -25.02
N ASP A 106 2.99 -13.94 -26.16
CA ASP A 106 4.22 -13.14 -26.36
C ASP A 106 4.00 -11.62 -26.16
N GLY A 107 2.82 -11.22 -25.71
CA GLY A 107 2.47 -9.83 -25.41
C GLY A 107 3.36 -9.23 -24.33
N THR A 108 3.55 -7.91 -24.40
CA THR A 108 4.22 -7.17 -23.33
C THR A 108 3.35 -7.13 -22.08
N GLU A 109 3.95 -6.83 -20.92
CA GLU A 109 3.22 -6.62 -19.66
C GLU A 109 2.05 -5.63 -19.83
N TYR A 110 2.28 -4.52 -20.54
CA TYR A 110 1.26 -3.52 -20.84
C TYR A 110 0.05 -4.08 -21.61
N SER A 111 0.25 -5.14 -22.40
CA SER A 111 -0.83 -5.78 -23.16
C SER A 111 -1.82 -6.52 -22.25
N PHE A 112 -1.37 -6.97 -21.07
CA PHE A 112 -2.19 -7.68 -20.09
C PHE A 112 -2.86 -6.78 -19.04
N VAL A 113 -2.43 -5.51 -18.93
CA VAL A 113 -3.00 -4.54 -17.97
C VAL A 113 -4.52 -4.46 -18.03
N GLY A 114 -5.11 -4.41 -19.24
CA GLY A 114 -6.56 -4.38 -19.39
C GLY A 114 -7.27 -5.66 -18.91
N LEU A 115 -6.62 -6.82 -19.04
CA LEU A 115 -7.15 -8.09 -18.54
C LEU A 115 -7.13 -8.12 -17.00
N TRP A 116 -6.00 -7.76 -16.39
CA TRP A 116 -5.86 -7.71 -14.94
C TRP A 116 -6.79 -6.67 -14.32
N ASP A 117 -6.91 -5.48 -14.91
CA ASP A 117 -7.84 -4.45 -14.45
C ASP A 117 -9.30 -4.94 -14.48
N ASN A 118 -9.70 -5.60 -15.56
CA ASN A 118 -11.06 -6.12 -15.68
C ASN A 118 -11.36 -7.27 -14.71
N CYS A 119 -10.39 -8.13 -14.43
CA CYS A 119 -10.59 -9.31 -13.57
C CYS A 119 -10.33 -9.04 -12.08
N ILE A 120 -9.53 -8.02 -11.73
CA ILE A 120 -9.08 -7.74 -10.37
C ILE A 120 -9.54 -6.34 -9.94
N ARG A 121 -8.97 -5.29 -10.55
CA ARG A 121 -9.14 -3.89 -10.09
C ARG A 121 -10.60 -3.46 -10.07
N ASN A 122 -11.31 -3.61 -11.18
CA ASN A 122 -12.65 -3.05 -11.33
C ASN A 122 -13.62 -3.67 -10.32
N LEU A 123 -13.58 -5.00 -10.14
CA LEU A 123 -14.45 -5.67 -9.18
C LEU A 123 -14.08 -5.32 -7.72
N LEU A 124 -12.79 -5.23 -7.40
CA LEU A 124 -12.35 -4.79 -6.06
C LEU A 124 -12.83 -3.37 -5.73
N GLU A 125 -12.80 -2.43 -6.69
CA GLU A 125 -13.31 -1.06 -6.50
C GLU A 125 -14.83 -1.02 -6.21
N TYR A 126 -15.60 -1.98 -6.73
CA TYR A 126 -17.01 -2.13 -6.35
C TYR A 126 -17.20 -2.73 -4.95
N LEU A 127 -16.42 -3.76 -4.62
CA LEU A 127 -16.54 -4.50 -3.35
C LEU A 127 -15.94 -3.74 -2.15
N ILE A 128 -15.03 -2.81 -2.41
CA ILE A 128 -14.31 -2.04 -1.41
C ILE A 128 -14.36 -0.56 -1.83
N PRO A 129 -15.53 0.10 -1.68
CA PRO A 129 -15.75 1.45 -2.20
C PRO A 129 -14.89 2.53 -1.51
N ASP A 130 -14.44 2.28 -0.28
CA ASP A 130 -13.50 3.16 0.44
C ASP A 130 -12.04 2.93 0.03
N GLY A 131 -11.78 1.87 -0.74
CA GLY A 131 -10.48 1.52 -1.27
C GLY A 131 -10.10 2.39 -2.46
N VAL A 132 -8.82 2.71 -2.58
CA VAL A 132 -8.30 3.44 -3.72
C VAL A 132 -7.21 2.63 -4.40
N SER A 133 -7.50 2.19 -5.61
CA SER A 133 -6.52 1.55 -6.48
C SER A 133 -5.42 2.51 -6.88
N ILE A 134 -4.22 1.98 -6.92
CA ILE A 134 -3.06 2.62 -7.50
C ILE A 134 -2.42 1.66 -8.49
N ARG A 135 -1.83 2.23 -9.53
CA ARG A 135 -1.09 1.48 -10.54
C ARG A 135 0.27 2.12 -10.73
N ASN A 136 1.29 1.31 -10.97
CA ASN A 136 2.57 1.82 -11.36
C ASN A 136 2.52 2.24 -12.83
N CYS A 137 2.36 3.54 -13.06
CA CYS A 137 2.54 4.08 -14.40
C CYS A 137 4.03 4.35 -14.53
N SER A 138 4.75 3.52 -15.28
CA SER A 138 6.19 3.63 -15.61
C SER A 138 6.62 4.94 -16.31
N LYS A 139 5.83 6.02 -16.20
CA LYS A 139 6.08 7.37 -16.71
C LYS A 139 7.34 8.02 -16.12
N PHE A 140 7.90 7.48 -15.04
CA PHE A 140 9.13 7.97 -14.44
C PHE A 140 10.03 6.79 -14.08
N THR A 141 10.98 6.48 -14.97
CA THR A 141 12.05 5.49 -14.79
C THR A 141 12.98 5.90 -13.65
N SER A 142 12.56 5.74 -12.40
CA SER A 142 13.47 5.77 -11.24
C SER A 142 14.04 4.36 -11.02
N THR A 143 15.37 4.28 -10.93
CA THR A 143 16.22 3.08 -10.83
C THR A 143 16.00 2.20 -9.58
N ARG A 144 15.02 2.51 -8.74
CA ARG A 144 14.57 1.71 -7.59
C ARG A 144 13.06 1.89 -7.40
N ASP A 145 12.27 1.23 -8.25
CA ASP A 145 10.83 1.28 -8.10
C ASP A 145 10.34 0.21 -7.13
N ASP A 146 10.41 0.50 -5.84
CA ASP A 146 9.86 -0.30 -4.75
C ASP A 146 8.35 -0.05 -4.54
N ARG A 147 7.68 0.40 -5.59
CA ARG A 147 6.22 0.47 -5.70
C ARG A 147 5.70 -0.83 -6.35
N PRO A 148 4.58 -1.39 -5.89
CA PRO A 148 3.95 -2.51 -6.58
C PRO A 148 3.27 -2.04 -7.88
N ASP A 149 3.17 -2.93 -8.86
CA ASP A 149 2.51 -2.65 -10.13
C ASP A 149 1.03 -2.33 -9.94
N TYR A 150 0.40 -3.00 -8.98
CA TYR A 150 -0.93 -2.67 -8.47
C TYR A 150 -0.94 -2.60 -6.94
N GLY A 151 -1.74 -1.70 -6.39
CA GLY A 151 -2.03 -1.66 -4.95
C GLY A 151 -3.45 -1.19 -4.69
N LEU A 152 -4.07 -1.73 -3.63
CA LEU A 152 -5.32 -1.22 -3.10
C LEU A 152 -5.03 -0.52 -1.76
N ILE A 153 -5.28 0.78 -1.69
CA ILE A 153 -5.02 1.59 -0.50
C ILE A 153 -6.32 1.77 0.29
N LEU A 154 -6.29 1.39 1.57
CA LEU A 154 -7.40 1.52 2.52
C LEU A 154 -6.89 2.19 3.78
N ASN A 155 -7.52 3.28 4.23
CA ASN A 155 -7.10 4.02 5.43
C ASN A 155 -5.58 4.27 5.48
N ASN A 156 -5.03 4.71 4.35
CA ASN A 156 -3.61 5.04 4.15
C ASN A 156 -2.64 3.85 4.22
N VAL A 157 -3.12 2.60 4.27
CA VAL A 157 -2.30 1.38 4.20
C VAL A 157 -2.60 0.57 2.94
N CYS A 158 -1.67 -0.29 2.51
CA CYS A 158 -1.81 -1.17 1.34
C CYS A 158 -1.98 -2.66 1.73
N PRO A 159 -3.19 -3.10 2.12
CA PRO A 159 -3.44 -4.49 2.51
C PRO A 159 -3.49 -5.48 1.34
N PHE A 160 -3.55 -5.00 0.09
CA PHE A 160 -3.54 -5.82 -1.11
C PHE A 160 -2.68 -5.20 -2.21
N ARG A 161 -1.79 -5.99 -2.81
CA ARG A 161 -0.81 -5.53 -3.82
C ARG A 161 -0.52 -6.58 -4.89
N GLY A 162 -0.03 -6.14 -6.05
CA GLY A 162 0.27 -6.98 -7.20
C GLY A 162 1.61 -6.68 -7.83
N GLU A 163 2.35 -7.71 -8.22
CA GLU A 163 3.49 -7.63 -9.14
C GLU A 163 3.12 -8.33 -10.45
N GLU A 164 3.24 -7.64 -11.57
CA GLU A 164 2.64 -8.02 -12.83
C GLU A 164 3.72 -8.20 -13.90
N LYS A 165 3.80 -9.37 -14.52
CA LYS A 165 4.81 -9.64 -15.56
C LYS A 165 4.17 -10.26 -16.81
N SER A 166 4.79 -10.07 -17.97
CA SER A 166 4.41 -10.82 -19.18
C SER A 166 4.73 -12.31 -19.03
N SER A 167 4.11 -13.15 -19.88
CA SER A 167 4.39 -14.60 -19.91
C SER A 167 5.85 -14.93 -20.29
N THR A 168 6.53 -14.00 -20.96
CA THR A 168 7.92 -14.15 -21.43
C THR A 168 8.95 -13.56 -20.47
N SER A 169 8.51 -12.89 -19.40
CA SER A 169 9.43 -12.33 -18.41
C SER A 169 10.19 -13.44 -17.69
N THR A 170 11.47 -13.19 -17.42
CA THR A 170 12.34 -14.06 -16.62
C THR A 170 12.47 -13.60 -15.18
N GLU A 171 11.78 -12.51 -14.83
CA GLU A 171 11.74 -11.97 -13.47
C GLU A 171 10.92 -12.87 -12.55
N ASP A 172 11.20 -12.80 -11.26
CA ASP A 172 10.48 -13.53 -10.20
C ASP A 172 9.56 -12.55 -9.45
N PRO A 173 8.30 -12.38 -9.89
CA PRO A 173 7.39 -11.42 -9.26
C PRO A 173 6.96 -11.86 -7.85
N LYS A 174 7.06 -13.15 -7.52
CA LYS A 174 6.80 -13.65 -6.16
C LYS A 174 7.89 -13.16 -5.20
N SER A 175 9.16 -13.29 -5.58
CA SER A 175 10.28 -12.75 -4.82
C SER A 175 10.24 -11.23 -4.74
N GLU A 176 9.81 -10.56 -5.82
CA GLU A 176 9.66 -9.10 -5.87
C GLU A 176 8.64 -8.58 -4.84
N LEU A 177 7.49 -9.24 -4.67
CA LEU A 177 6.49 -8.91 -3.64
C LEU A 177 7.09 -8.84 -2.23
N GLY A 178 7.89 -9.84 -1.86
CA GLY A 178 8.56 -9.88 -0.56
C GLY A 178 9.65 -8.82 -0.46
N ARG A 179 10.52 -8.72 -1.46
CA ARG A 179 11.68 -7.81 -1.44
C ARG A 179 11.28 -6.32 -1.45
N LYS A 180 10.14 -5.98 -2.07
CA LYS A 180 9.59 -4.62 -2.06
C LYS A 180 8.78 -4.29 -0.80
N LEU A 181 8.66 -5.20 0.16
CA LEU A 181 7.86 -4.96 1.36
C LEU A 181 8.71 -4.95 2.62
N LEU A 182 8.85 -3.78 3.25
CA LEU A 182 9.18 -3.70 4.66
C LEU A 182 7.92 -3.92 5.49
N TRP A 183 7.90 -4.97 6.31
CA TRP A 183 6.71 -5.31 7.10
C TRP A 183 6.37 -4.19 8.09
N THR A 184 5.21 -3.55 7.96
CA THR A 184 4.74 -2.54 8.92
C THR A 184 3.26 -2.72 9.22
N TYR A 185 2.77 -3.97 9.23
CA TYR A 185 1.34 -4.29 9.30
C TYR A 185 0.93 -4.94 10.62
N ASP A 186 1.81 -4.93 11.61
CA ASP A 186 1.51 -5.49 12.93
C ASP A 186 0.25 -4.88 13.55
N PRO A 187 -0.60 -5.71 14.19
CA PRO A 187 -0.42 -7.14 14.50
C PRO A 187 -1.00 -8.11 13.45
N ALA A 188 -1.28 -7.68 12.22
CA ALA A 188 -1.84 -8.59 11.20
C ALA A 188 -0.90 -9.80 10.96
N PRO A 189 -1.44 -11.01 10.71
CA PRO A 189 -0.61 -12.19 10.45
C PRO A 189 -0.01 -12.17 9.03
N TYR A 190 -0.74 -11.59 8.07
CA TYR A 190 -0.35 -11.45 6.68
C TYR A 190 -1.07 -10.24 6.07
N VAL A 191 -0.55 -9.75 4.95
CA VAL A 191 -1.31 -8.97 3.98
C VAL A 191 -1.49 -9.80 2.72
N LEU A 192 -2.43 -9.42 1.86
CA LEU A 192 -2.74 -10.19 0.66
C LEU A 192 -2.01 -9.61 -0.55
N GLY A 193 -1.86 -10.43 -1.58
CA GLY A 193 -1.40 -9.94 -2.86
C GLY A 193 -1.65 -10.92 -3.99
N TYR A 194 -1.10 -10.60 -5.15
CA TYR A 194 -1.00 -11.52 -6.27
C TYR A 194 0.29 -11.28 -7.04
N TYR A 195 0.71 -12.27 -7.81
CA TYR A 195 1.64 -12.04 -8.90
C TYR A 195 1.14 -12.67 -10.20
N THR A 196 1.69 -12.21 -11.32
CA THR A 196 1.28 -12.70 -12.64
C THR A 196 2.45 -13.08 -13.54
N HIS A 197 2.17 -14.05 -14.41
CA HIS A 197 2.91 -14.29 -15.65
C HIS A 197 1.90 -14.34 -16.80
N GLY A 198 1.70 -13.20 -17.45
CA GLY A 198 0.67 -13.01 -18.46
C GLY A 198 -0.73 -13.29 -17.88
N PRO A 199 -1.49 -14.25 -18.43
CA PRO A 199 -2.84 -14.58 -17.96
C PRO A 199 -2.85 -15.43 -16.69
N GLN A 200 -1.72 -16.00 -16.27
CA GLN A 200 -1.64 -16.77 -15.03
C GLN A 200 -1.54 -15.81 -13.84
N VAL A 201 -2.48 -15.91 -12.90
CA VAL A 201 -2.53 -15.10 -11.69
C VAL A 201 -2.50 -16.01 -10.48
N THR A 202 -1.57 -15.78 -9.56
CA THR A 202 -1.49 -16.49 -8.29
C THR A 202 -1.78 -15.52 -7.16
N PHE A 203 -2.83 -15.77 -6.38
CA PHE A 203 -3.05 -15.06 -5.11
C PHE A 203 -2.09 -15.59 -4.06
N VAL A 204 -1.61 -14.68 -3.20
CA VAL A 204 -0.63 -14.99 -2.16
C VAL A 204 -0.99 -14.34 -0.83
N ALA A 205 -0.49 -14.95 0.25
CA ALA A 205 -0.37 -14.32 1.56
C ALA A 205 1.08 -13.89 1.76
N ILE A 206 1.29 -12.61 2.03
CA ILE A 206 2.60 -12.06 2.38
C ILE A 206 2.67 -11.97 3.89
N CYS A 207 3.49 -12.81 4.51
CA CYS A 207 3.47 -13.09 5.93
C CYS A 207 4.48 -12.24 6.69
N ARG A 208 4.16 -11.96 7.96
CA ARG A 208 5.12 -11.36 8.88
C ARG A 208 6.45 -12.14 8.86
N PRO A 209 7.62 -11.49 8.72
CA PRO A 209 8.90 -12.16 8.82
C PRO A 209 9.08 -12.85 10.18
N VAL A 210 9.57 -14.09 10.18
CA VAL A 210 9.88 -14.87 11.38
C VAL A 210 11.37 -14.78 11.68
N GLY A 211 11.79 -14.71 12.95
CA GLY A 211 13.17 -15.04 13.35
C GLY A 211 14.30 -14.14 12.82
N GLY A 212 14.10 -12.81 12.76
CA GLY A 212 15.17 -11.84 12.43
C GLY A 212 15.46 -11.68 10.93
N TYR A 213 14.73 -12.37 10.05
CA TYR A 213 14.76 -12.07 8.62
C TYR A 213 14.02 -10.76 8.32
N ALA A 214 14.59 -9.92 7.45
CA ALA A 214 13.99 -8.64 7.07
C ALA A 214 12.91 -8.78 5.97
N ILE A 215 12.97 -9.86 5.16
CA ILE A 215 12.11 -10.05 3.99
C ILE A 215 10.88 -10.89 4.39
N PRO A 216 9.65 -10.41 4.14
CA PRO A 216 8.42 -11.17 4.30
C PRO A 216 8.40 -12.47 3.49
N ASP A 217 7.86 -13.54 4.08
CA ASP A 217 7.61 -14.79 3.36
C ASP A 217 6.36 -14.65 2.48
N VAL A 218 6.38 -15.22 1.28
CA VAL A 218 5.28 -15.12 0.32
C VAL A 218 4.76 -16.53 0.02
N VAL A 219 3.56 -16.82 0.53
CA VAL A 219 2.91 -18.12 0.44
C VAL A 219 1.87 -18.10 -0.67
N ASP A 220 1.98 -19.01 -1.63
CA ASP A 220 0.96 -19.17 -2.67
C ASP A 220 -0.33 -19.71 -2.05
N ILE A 221 -1.45 -19.05 -2.36
CA ILE A 221 -2.78 -19.47 -1.90
C ILE A 221 -3.44 -20.30 -3.00
N VAL A 222 -3.65 -19.68 -4.17
CA VAL A 222 -4.38 -20.31 -5.27
C VAL A 222 -4.07 -19.63 -6.60
N GLN A 223 -4.07 -20.40 -7.69
CA GLN A 223 -3.78 -19.92 -9.05
C GLN A 223 -5.01 -20.00 -9.96
N SER A 224 -5.16 -19.00 -10.82
CA SER A 224 -6.15 -18.93 -11.91
C SER A 224 -5.45 -18.72 -13.25
N ASN A 225 -5.99 -19.29 -14.32
CA ASN A 225 -5.58 -18.93 -15.68
C ASN A 225 -6.68 -18.11 -16.39
N LEU A 226 -6.49 -16.79 -16.43
CA LEU A 226 -7.47 -15.84 -16.97
C LEU A 226 -7.70 -15.99 -18.49
N LYS A 227 -6.93 -16.84 -19.18
CA LYS A 227 -7.18 -17.22 -20.58
C LYS A 227 -8.52 -17.93 -20.74
N PHE A 228 -8.92 -18.73 -19.76
CA PHE A 228 -10.13 -19.54 -19.82
C PHE A 228 -11.32 -18.87 -19.13
N ARG A 229 -12.49 -18.94 -19.75
CA ARG A 229 -13.72 -18.30 -19.28
C ARG A 229 -14.20 -18.86 -17.95
N SER A 230 -14.21 -20.18 -17.78
CA SER A 230 -14.55 -20.84 -16.52
C SER A 230 -13.61 -20.42 -15.38
N GLU A 231 -12.31 -20.30 -15.68
CA GLU A 231 -11.31 -19.80 -14.73
C GLU A 231 -11.50 -18.33 -14.38
N ARG A 232 -11.98 -17.49 -15.32
CA ARG A 232 -12.37 -16.10 -15.00
C ARG A 232 -13.57 -16.06 -14.07
N VAL A 233 -14.57 -16.92 -14.26
CA VAL A 233 -15.72 -17.03 -13.32
C VAL A 233 -15.23 -17.40 -11.92
N ARG A 234 -14.40 -18.43 -11.80
CA ARG A 234 -13.80 -18.84 -10.52
C ARG A 234 -12.91 -17.74 -9.93
N HIS A 235 -12.17 -17.01 -10.74
CA HIS A 235 -11.35 -15.90 -10.29
C HIS A 235 -12.19 -14.75 -9.69
N LEU A 236 -13.33 -14.42 -10.30
CA LEU A 236 -14.23 -13.38 -9.77
C LEU A 236 -14.85 -13.82 -8.42
N LEU A 237 -15.18 -15.10 -8.25
CA LEU A 237 -15.57 -15.67 -6.95
C LEU A 237 -14.48 -15.45 -5.90
N ARG A 238 -13.23 -15.80 -6.25
CA ARG A 238 -12.07 -15.61 -5.37
C ARG A 238 -11.89 -14.16 -4.99
N ILE A 239 -12.03 -13.20 -5.92
CA ILE A 239 -11.99 -11.76 -5.62
C ILE A 239 -13.11 -11.34 -4.65
N ILE A 240 -14.33 -11.85 -4.84
CA ILE A 240 -15.45 -11.58 -3.92
C ILE A 240 -15.13 -12.07 -2.51
N ASN A 241 -14.63 -13.30 -2.36
CA ASN A 241 -14.25 -13.87 -1.06
C ASN A 241 -13.03 -13.14 -0.46
N LEU A 242 -12.02 -12.84 -1.28
CA LEU A 242 -10.81 -12.10 -0.90
C LEU A 242 -11.14 -10.71 -0.34
N SER A 243 -12.13 -10.02 -0.92
CA SER A 243 -12.55 -8.68 -0.48
C SER A 243 -13.00 -8.66 0.99
N CYS A 244 -13.60 -9.76 1.47
CA CYS A 244 -14.02 -9.90 2.87
C CYS A 244 -12.80 -9.97 3.80
N ILE A 245 -11.73 -10.65 3.37
CA ILE A 245 -10.48 -10.77 4.12
C ILE A 245 -9.73 -9.43 4.14
N ILE A 246 -9.66 -8.72 3.00
CA ILE A 246 -9.05 -7.39 2.92
C ILE A 246 -9.74 -6.42 3.89
N ASN A 247 -11.07 -6.42 3.93
CA ASN A 247 -11.85 -5.60 4.85
C ASN A 247 -11.66 -5.99 6.32
N ALA A 248 -11.41 -7.27 6.61
CA ALA A 248 -11.11 -7.75 7.97
C ALA A 248 -9.68 -7.39 8.41
N LEU A 249 -8.72 -7.35 7.49
CA LEU A 249 -7.32 -6.96 7.76
C LEU A 249 -7.19 -5.48 8.10
N GLN A 250 -7.92 -4.60 7.41
CA GLN A 250 -7.80 -3.15 7.60
C GLN A 250 -7.93 -2.70 9.07
N PRO A 251 -9.00 -3.03 9.83
CA PRO A 251 -9.13 -2.57 11.21
C PRO A 251 -8.06 -3.15 12.15
N VAL A 252 -7.48 -4.31 11.82
CA VAL A 252 -6.38 -4.90 12.58
C VAL A 252 -5.08 -4.14 12.33
N ILE A 253 -4.79 -3.80 11.08
CA ILE A 253 -3.62 -2.99 10.70
C ILE A 253 -3.74 -1.55 11.25
N GLY A 254 -4.95 -1.00 11.26
CA GLY A 254 -5.23 0.38 11.64
C GLY A 254 -5.08 1.38 10.49
N ARG A 255 -4.73 2.63 10.84
CA ARG A 255 -4.61 3.78 9.91
C ARG A 255 -3.22 4.39 10.01
N ARG A 256 -2.70 4.92 8.89
CA ARG A 256 -1.46 5.72 8.84
C ARG A 256 -1.75 7.20 8.63
N GLY A 257 -0.85 8.07 9.14
CA GLY A 257 -0.93 9.51 8.93
C GLY A 257 -0.72 9.88 7.46
N ILE A 258 0.28 9.26 6.82
CA ILE A 258 0.62 9.45 5.40
C ILE A 258 0.22 8.18 4.62
N PRO A 259 -0.47 8.31 3.47
CA PRO A 259 -0.82 7.17 2.62
C PRO A 259 0.40 6.52 1.98
N GLU A 260 0.43 5.18 2.01
CA GLU A 260 1.38 4.41 1.23
C GLU A 260 1.16 4.62 -0.28
N PHE A 261 2.27 4.78 -1.01
CA PHE A 261 2.34 4.88 -2.47
C PHE A 261 1.47 5.99 -3.09
N LYS A 262 1.00 6.95 -2.30
CA LYS A 262 0.33 8.14 -2.82
C LYS A 262 1.19 9.35 -2.51
N PRO A 263 1.45 10.21 -3.53
CA PRO A 263 2.16 11.44 -3.28
C PRO A 263 1.36 12.37 -2.38
N VAL A 264 1.99 12.88 -1.34
CA VAL A 264 1.48 13.94 -0.48
C VAL A 264 2.28 15.21 -0.71
N TYR A 265 1.60 16.30 -1.03
CA TYR A 265 2.22 17.61 -1.16
C TYR A 265 2.37 18.24 0.22
N LYS A 266 3.59 18.59 0.60
CA LYS A 266 3.93 19.30 1.83
C LYS A 266 4.82 20.47 1.45
N ASN A 267 4.31 21.69 1.54
CA ASN A 267 5.00 22.91 1.11
C ASN A 267 5.46 22.82 -0.36
N ASP A 268 6.77 22.90 -0.59
CA ASP A 268 7.46 22.92 -1.88
C ASP A 268 7.99 21.54 -2.31
N ARG A 269 7.50 20.47 -1.69
CA ARG A 269 7.91 19.09 -1.95
C ARG A 269 6.74 18.11 -1.95
N MET A 270 6.94 17.02 -2.66
CA MET A 270 6.05 15.87 -2.72
C MET A 270 6.74 14.69 -2.02
N ILE A 271 6.05 14.06 -1.07
CA ILE A 271 6.54 12.92 -0.30
C ILE A 271 5.72 11.69 -0.67
N GLU A 272 6.38 10.57 -0.94
CA GLU A 272 5.76 9.28 -1.22
C GLU A 272 6.39 8.20 -0.35
N ILE A 273 5.59 7.58 0.52
CA ILE A 273 6.01 6.41 1.30
C ILE A 273 5.98 5.20 0.37
N ARG A 274 7.13 4.56 0.13
CA ARG A 274 7.26 3.42 -0.77
C ARG A 274 7.35 2.11 0.03
N GLY A 275 7.69 1.03 -0.66
CA GLY A 275 7.73 -0.30 -0.10
C GLY A 275 8.81 -0.46 0.97
N THR A 276 10.02 0.05 0.69
CA THR A 276 11.19 -0.08 1.57
C THR A 276 11.75 1.27 2.04
N GLY A 277 11.45 2.35 1.32
CA GLY A 277 11.94 3.69 1.65
C GLY A 277 10.92 4.79 1.46
N VAL A 278 11.43 6.01 1.38
CA VAL A 278 10.65 7.25 1.17
C VAL A 278 11.23 7.99 -0.03
N LYS A 279 10.37 8.41 -0.95
CA LYS A 279 10.77 9.28 -2.06
C LYS A 279 10.33 10.71 -1.76
N LYS A 280 11.26 11.65 -1.87
CA LYS A 280 10.95 13.09 -1.88
C LYS A 280 11.24 13.66 -3.26
N THR A 281 10.33 14.48 -3.77
CA THR A 281 10.48 15.22 -5.02
C THR A 281 10.29 16.71 -4.75
N TYR A 282 11.30 17.52 -5.01
CA TYR A 282 11.28 18.97 -4.81
C TYR A 282 10.69 19.68 -6.03
N LEU A 283 9.89 20.73 -5.80
CA LEU A 283 9.05 21.36 -6.83
C LEU A 283 9.40 22.84 -7.11
N PHE A 284 10.48 23.37 -6.53
CA PHE A 284 10.84 24.79 -6.58
C PHE A 284 11.98 25.10 -7.56
N GLU A 285 12.26 26.38 -7.81
CA GLU A 285 13.36 26.79 -8.69
C GLU A 285 14.73 26.33 -8.17
N ASN A 286 15.63 25.90 -9.06
CA ASN A 286 16.96 25.37 -8.70
C ASN A 286 16.94 24.00 -7.98
N ILE A 287 16.00 23.11 -8.35
CA ILE A 287 15.95 21.72 -7.86
C ILE A 287 17.29 20.99 -7.91
N GLN A 288 18.13 21.22 -8.94
CA GLN A 288 19.42 20.54 -9.07
C GLN A 288 20.36 20.94 -7.93
N THR A 289 20.37 22.22 -7.56
CA THR A 289 21.18 22.75 -6.45
C THR A 289 20.70 22.20 -5.13
N ARG A 290 19.37 22.07 -4.92
CA ARG A 290 18.81 21.45 -3.72
C ARG A 290 19.25 20.00 -3.58
N VAL A 291 19.04 19.19 -4.61
CA VAL A 291 19.43 17.78 -4.61
C VAL A 291 20.94 17.65 -4.36
N GLN A 292 21.77 18.47 -5.01
CA GLN A 292 23.22 18.43 -4.79
C GLN A 292 23.61 18.78 -3.36
N LYS A 293 22.95 19.77 -2.73
CA LYS A 293 23.19 20.09 -1.32
C LYS A 293 22.89 18.90 -0.40
N LEU A 294 21.77 18.22 -0.63
CA LEU A 294 21.43 17.01 0.13
C LEU A 294 22.43 15.88 -0.11
N VAL A 295 22.83 15.62 -1.35
CA VAL A 295 23.86 14.62 -1.66
C VAL A 295 25.15 14.90 -0.90
N ASN A 296 25.65 16.15 -0.94
CA ASN A 296 26.86 16.54 -0.22
C ASN A 296 26.71 16.37 1.29
N LEU A 297 25.53 16.67 1.85
CA LEU A 297 25.24 16.47 3.25
C LEU A 297 25.29 14.98 3.61
N TYR A 298 24.53 14.12 2.92
CA TYR A 298 24.52 12.68 3.20
C TYR A 298 25.90 12.03 3.03
N GLU A 299 26.71 12.46 2.06
CA GLU A 299 28.11 12.03 1.96
C GLU A 299 28.93 12.36 3.22
N LYS A 300 28.72 13.52 3.84
CA LYS A 300 29.36 13.89 5.10
C LYS A 300 28.86 13.04 6.25
N LEU A 301 27.54 12.82 6.35
CA LEU A 301 26.95 11.98 7.40
C LEU A 301 27.49 10.57 7.38
N VAL A 302 27.64 9.99 6.18
CA VAL A 302 28.26 8.67 6.00
C VAL A 302 29.73 8.68 6.45
N ARG A 303 30.51 9.71 6.09
CA ARG A 303 31.92 9.82 6.52
C ARG A 303 32.08 10.00 8.03
N LYS A 304 31.11 10.65 8.68
CA LYS A 304 31.06 10.83 10.13
C LYS A 304 30.50 9.61 10.87
N GLU A 305 29.99 8.62 10.14
CA GLU A 305 29.33 7.43 10.70
C GLU A 305 28.20 7.80 11.68
N VAL A 306 27.39 8.82 11.31
CA VAL A 306 26.28 9.27 12.16
C VAL A 306 25.28 8.13 12.37
N PRO A 307 25.02 7.69 13.62
CA PRO A 307 24.07 6.64 13.90
C PRO A 307 22.64 7.17 13.85
N ASN A 308 21.66 6.26 13.82
CA ASN A 308 20.24 6.57 14.04
C ASN A 308 19.70 7.72 13.16
N ILE A 309 20.07 7.73 11.88
CA ILE A 309 19.50 8.63 10.85
C ILE A 309 19.01 7.82 9.65
N ASP A 310 18.24 8.44 8.77
CA ASP A 310 18.04 7.92 7.41
C ASP A 310 19.29 8.10 6.52
N HIS A 311 19.25 7.47 5.35
CA HIS A 311 20.33 7.40 4.40
C HIS A 311 19.82 7.69 2.99
N LEU A 312 20.64 8.38 2.21
CA LEU A 312 20.37 8.61 0.79
C LEU A 312 20.79 7.40 -0.04
N ASP A 313 19.80 6.71 -0.60
CA ASP A 313 20.00 5.53 -1.45
C ASP A 313 20.38 5.91 -2.88
N CYS A 314 19.58 6.79 -3.48
CA CYS A 314 19.78 7.28 -4.84
C CYS A 314 19.02 8.58 -5.07
N TYR A 315 19.38 9.29 -6.13
CA TYR A 315 18.78 10.58 -6.47
C TYR A 315 18.74 10.79 -7.98
N ASN A 316 17.85 11.66 -8.44
CA ASN A 316 17.81 12.18 -9.78
C ASN A 316 17.70 13.70 -9.72
N LYS A 317 18.78 14.39 -10.12
CA LYS A 317 18.87 15.86 -10.12
C LYS A 317 17.91 16.52 -11.11
N GLU A 318 17.70 15.89 -12.27
CA GLU A 318 16.84 16.43 -13.33
C GLU A 318 15.38 16.44 -12.90
N SER A 319 14.92 15.36 -12.26
CA SER A 319 13.57 15.27 -11.71
C SER A 319 13.43 15.92 -10.33
N GLY A 320 14.53 16.36 -9.71
CA GLY A 320 14.52 16.87 -8.34
C GLY A 320 14.15 15.83 -7.29
N SER A 321 14.47 14.55 -7.48
CA SER A 321 14.04 13.47 -6.58
C SER A 321 15.19 12.83 -5.81
N VAL A 322 14.89 12.41 -4.59
CA VAL A 322 15.78 11.66 -3.69
C VAL A 322 15.02 10.48 -3.09
N HIS A 323 15.70 9.35 -2.89
CA HIS A 323 15.15 8.15 -2.26
C HIS A 323 15.93 7.89 -0.97
N LEU A 324 15.20 7.77 0.13
CA LEU A 324 15.73 7.68 1.48
C LEU A 324 15.31 6.35 2.11
N SER A 325 16.21 5.75 2.90
CA SER A 325 15.97 4.51 3.64
C SER A 325 16.60 4.58 5.04
N PRO A 326 16.14 3.80 6.03
CA PRO A 326 14.99 2.90 5.98
C PRO A 326 13.65 3.64 6.11
N LYS A 327 12.58 3.01 5.62
CA LYS A 327 11.21 3.34 6.06
C LYS A 327 11.01 2.88 7.51
N GLY A 328 10.24 3.63 8.30
CA GLY A 328 9.87 3.22 9.65
C GLY A 328 8.42 3.60 10.00
N LEU A 329 8.11 3.58 11.29
CA LEU A 329 6.79 3.88 11.83
C LEU A 329 6.79 5.29 12.45
N GLN A 330 5.97 6.18 11.89
CA GLN A 330 5.68 7.49 12.51
C GLN A 330 4.72 7.29 13.68
N VAL A 331 5.27 7.24 14.89
CA VAL A 331 4.55 7.07 16.16
C VAL A 331 5.21 7.93 17.23
N VAL A 332 4.44 8.37 18.22
CA VAL A 332 4.99 8.99 19.44
C VAL A 332 5.18 7.88 20.48
N PRO A 333 6.22 7.94 21.34
CA PRO A 333 6.34 7.02 22.48
C PRO A 333 5.03 6.90 23.25
N SER A 334 4.72 5.70 23.73
CA SER A 334 3.48 5.43 24.49
C SER A 334 3.70 5.37 25.99
N ASN A 335 4.96 5.24 26.41
CA ASN A 335 5.36 5.07 27.80
C ASN A 335 6.78 5.62 28.03
N GLN A 336 7.19 5.70 29.29
CA GLN A 336 8.47 6.28 29.67
C GLN A 336 9.68 5.50 29.13
N GLN A 337 9.58 4.19 28.97
CA GLN A 337 10.67 3.38 28.42
C GLN A 337 10.88 3.69 26.93
N GLU A 338 9.80 3.69 26.13
CA GLU A 338 9.87 4.07 24.72
C GLU A 338 10.38 5.51 24.53
N LEU A 339 10.03 6.42 25.44
CA LEU A 339 10.55 7.79 25.43
C LEU A 339 12.08 7.78 25.59
N PHE A 340 12.60 7.09 26.61
CA PHE A 340 14.03 7.03 26.82
C PHE A 340 14.76 6.36 25.64
N GLU A 341 14.20 5.28 25.10
CA GLU A 341 14.75 4.60 23.92
C GLU A 341 14.85 5.54 22.71
N ALA A 342 13.81 6.33 22.44
CA ALA A 342 13.80 7.32 21.37
C ALA A 342 14.86 8.42 21.60
N ILE A 343 14.87 9.02 22.79
CA ILE A 343 15.78 10.11 23.15
C ILE A 343 17.24 9.65 23.14
N ILE A 344 17.54 8.43 23.62
CA ILE A 344 18.89 7.86 23.54
C ILE A 344 19.35 7.80 22.07
N CYS A 345 18.51 7.30 21.18
CA CYS A 345 18.86 7.21 19.75
C CYS A 345 19.11 8.59 19.13
N VAL A 346 18.29 9.59 19.48
CA VAL A 346 18.46 10.99 19.04
C VAL A 346 19.78 11.55 19.56
N LEU A 347 20.06 11.43 20.86
CA LEU A 347 21.29 11.93 21.48
C LEU A 347 22.55 11.25 20.92
N GLU A 348 22.50 9.94 20.66
CA GLU A 348 23.59 9.21 19.98
C GLU A 348 23.89 9.82 18.59
N ALA A 349 22.86 10.19 17.83
CA ALA A 349 23.04 10.86 16.54
C ALA A 349 23.62 12.28 16.72
N LEU A 350 23.07 13.06 17.66
CA LEU A 350 23.49 14.45 17.90
C LEU A 350 24.94 14.56 18.35
N VAL A 351 25.41 13.65 19.21
CA VAL A 351 26.82 13.61 19.64
C VAL A 351 27.75 13.55 18.43
N VAL A 352 27.43 12.72 17.43
CA VAL A 352 28.28 12.57 16.23
C VAL A 352 28.07 13.71 15.23
N LEU A 353 26.83 14.20 15.08
CA LEU A 353 26.50 15.34 14.21
C LEU A 353 27.23 16.62 14.65
N HIS A 354 27.25 16.88 15.95
CA HIS A 354 27.85 18.07 16.56
C HIS A 354 29.35 17.93 16.82
N ASP A 355 29.92 16.73 16.67
CA ASP A 355 31.38 16.56 16.66
C ASP A 355 31.98 17.15 15.37
N ASP A 356 33.25 17.52 15.35
CA ASP A 356 34.04 18.05 14.21
C ASP A 356 33.26 18.43 12.91
N ASN A 357 33.20 19.75 12.64
CA ASN A 357 32.46 20.43 11.55
C ASN A 357 30.95 20.69 11.79
N ASP A 358 30.49 20.53 13.04
CA ASP A 358 29.22 20.99 13.61
C ASP A 358 28.01 21.04 12.63
N ILE A 359 27.43 19.88 12.30
CA ILE A 359 26.18 19.79 11.51
C ILE A 359 24.99 19.88 12.46
N TYR A 360 24.07 20.82 12.25
CA TYR A 360 22.87 21.03 13.07
C TYR A 360 21.61 20.62 12.30
N HIS A 361 20.72 19.84 12.91
CA HIS A 361 19.49 19.33 12.28
C HIS A 361 18.43 20.43 12.09
N ARG A 362 18.24 21.28 13.11
CA ARG A 362 17.31 22.42 13.20
C ARG A 362 15.81 22.12 13.26
N ASP A 363 15.36 20.96 12.79
CA ASP A 363 13.94 20.54 12.81
C ASP A 363 13.71 19.23 13.59
N ILE A 364 14.16 19.14 14.84
CA ILE A 364 13.93 17.95 15.69
C ILE A 364 12.56 18.03 16.34
N ARG A 365 11.68 17.08 16.00
CA ARG A 365 10.33 16.95 16.56
C ARG A 365 9.77 15.55 16.33
N TRP A 366 8.69 15.19 17.00
CA TRP A 366 8.06 13.87 16.85
C TRP A 366 7.69 13.47 15.42
N ASP A 367 7.41 14.43 14.52
CA ASP A 367 7.20 14.12 13.10
C ASP A 367 8.45 13.58 12.40
N ASN A 368 9.64 13.95 12.88
CA ASN A 368 10.94 13.65 12.30
C ASN A 368 11.73 12.61 13.11
N ILE A 369 11.13 12.03 14.16
CA ILE A 369 11.68 10.93 14.95
C ILE A 369 10.87 9.67 14.64
N ILE A 370 11.49 8.70 13.97
CA ILE A 370 10.80 7.53 13.41
C ILE A 370 11.24 6.27 14.14
N ARG A 371 10.27 5.43 14.53
CA ARG A 371 10.57 4.14 15.15
C ARG A 371 10.99 3.14 14.08
N ARG A 372 12.07 2.40 14.32
CA ARG A 372 12.44 1.26 13.48
C ARG A 372 11.39 0.16 13.59
N TYR A 373 11.17 -0.55 12.49
CA TYR A 373 10.26 -1.68 12.50
C TYR A 373 10.93 -2.95 13.03
N ASP A 374 12.18 -3.20 12.62
CA ASP A 374 12.93 -4.43 12.94
C ASP A 374 13.34 -4.50 14.41
N ASP A 375 13.49 -3.34 15.06
CA ASP A 375 13.75 -3.22 16.49
C ASP A 375 12.89 -2.09 17.10
N PRO A 376 11.79 -2.41 17.81
CA PRO A 376 10.93 -1.42 18.44
C PRO A 376 11.62 -0.53 19.48
N SER A 377 12.78 -0.94 20.01
CA SER A 377 13.59 -0.13 20.95
C SER A 377 14.50 0.87 20.25
N LYS A 378 14.56 0.85 18.91
CA LYS A 378 15.41 1.72 18.11
C LYS A 378 14.60 2.73 17.32
N TRP A 379 15.15 3.94 17.26
CA TRP A 379 14.55 5.10 16.62
C TRP A 379 15.61 5.80 15.77
N PHE A 380 15.19 6.62 14.81
CA PHE A 380 16.09 7.38 13.97
C PHE A 380 15.50 8.72 13.55
N LEU A 381 16.38 9.71 13.35
CA LEU A 381 16.04 11.02 12.85
C LEU A 381 15.92 10.99 11.32
N ILE A 382 14.94 11.72 10.81
CA ILE A 382 14.74 11.96 9.38
C ILE A 382 14.61 13.45 9.11
N ASP A 383 14.51 13.80 7.83
CA ASP A 383 14.21 15.17 7.40
C ASP A 383 15.34 16.18 7.66
N LEU A 384 16.56 15.77 7.33
CA LEU A 384 17.77 16.61 7.28
C LEU A 384 17.75 17.69 6.18
N ASP A 385 16.57 17.98 5.65
CA ASP A 385 16.30 19.01 4.67
C ASP A 385 16.71 20.40 5.17
N ASP A 386 16.54 20.63 6.47
CA ASP A 386 16.94 21.85 7.14
C ASP A 386 18.29 21.74 7.83
N ALA A 387 19.07 20.68 7.64
CA ALA A 387 20.37 20.63 8.27
C ALA A 387 21.34 21.70 7.75
N THR A 388 22.22 22.21 8.61
CA THR A 388 23.19 23.26 8.26
C THR A 388 24.51 23.12 9.01
N GLU A 389 25.50 23.93 8.65
CA GLU A 389 26.83 23.98 9.26
C GLU A 389 27.13 25.43 9.68
N TYR A 390 28.11 25.64 10.57
CA TYR A 390 28.58 26.99 10.88
C TYR A 390 29.48 27.56 9.76
N PRO A 391 29.36 28.84 9.37
CA PRO A 391 28.34 29.82 9.75
C PRO A 391 27.02 29.60 8.99
N ASN A 392 25.89 29.92 9.63
CA ASN A 392 24.55 29.66 9.08
C ASN A 392 23.61 30.89 9.12
N SER A 393 22.55 30.77 8.34
CA SER A 393 21.45 31.74 8.27
C SER A 393 20.27 31.29 9.13
N PRO A 394 19.43 32.24 9.59
CA PRO A 394 18.19 31.96 10.32
C PRO A 394 17.25 31.06 9.53
N ALA A 395 16.58 30.12 10.20
CA ALA A 395 15.55 29.26 9.62
C ALA A 395 14.16 29.91 9.73
N MET A 396 13.93 31.00 8.99
CA MET A 396 12.72 31.83 9.10
C MET A 396 11.41 31.13 8.68
N HIS A 397 11.49 29.96 8.05
CA HIS A 397 10.33 29.17 7.64
C HIS A 397 9.85 28.19 8.72
N LEU A 398 10.61 28.02 9.81
CA LEU A 398 10.21 27.20 10.96
C LEU A 398 9.27 27.97 11.91
N THR A 399 8.60 27.24 12.79
CA THR A 399 7.58 27.77 13.73
C THR A 399 8.19 28.06 15.11
N THR A 400 7.80 29.18 15.73
CA THR A 400 8.32 29.56 17.06
C THR A 400 7.78 28.71 18.20
N GLU A 401 6.69 27.99 17.97
CA GLU A 401 6.04 27.12 18.95
C GLU A 401 6.78 25.78 19.13
N GLU A 402 7.48 25.32 18.09
CA GLU A 402 8.07 23.97 18.04
C GLU A 402 9.61 24.00 17.99
N HIS A 403 10.23 25.18 17.87
CA HIS A 403 11.66 25.33 17.63
C HIS A 403 12.33 26.33 18.57
N ALA A 404 13.63 26.12 18.80
CA ALA A 404 14.44 26.96 19.67
C ALA A 404 14.48 28.42 19.15
N PRO A 405 14.34 29.44 20.02
CA PRO A 405 14.40 30.84 19.62
C PRO A 405 15.68 31.20 18.82
N GLU A 406 16.80 30.58 19.16
CA GLU A 406 18.11 30.81 18.55
C GLU A 406 18.16 30.34 17.08
N VAL A 407 17.30 29.41 16.64
CA VAL A 407 17.25 28.95 15.24
C VAL A 407 16.86 30.07 14.27
N PHE A 408 16.18 31.10 14.79
CA PHE A 408 15.79 32.33 14.08
C PHE A 408 16.87 33.41 14.11
N THR A 409 18.05 33.09 14.62
CA THR A 409 19.22 33.97 14.64
C THR A 409 20.35 33.41 13.77
N ARG A 410 21.26 34.29 13.35
CA ARG A 410 22.44 33.89 12.55
C ARG A 410 23.45 33.19 13.44
N ASN A 411 24.17 32.24 12.87
CA ASN A 411 25.33 31.60 13.49
C ASN A 411 25.01 30.90 14.83
N HIS A 412 23.80 30.36 14.97
CA HIS A 412 23.49 29.45 16.06
C HIS A 412 24.31 28.16 15.93
N ARG A 413 24.46 27.42 17.01
CA ARG A 413 25.14 26.13 17.02
C ARG A 413 24.18 25.00 17.43
N GLY A 414 24.73 23.89 17.93
CA GLY A 414 23.98 22.69 18.28
C GLY A 414 23.01 22.86 19.43
N GLU A 415 23.05 23.98 20.16
CA GLU A 415 22.08 24.28 21.22
C GLU A 415 20.63 24.23 20.74
N VAL A 416 20.37 24.53 19.47
CA VAL A 416 19.01 24.50 18.90
C VAL A 416 18.45 23.08 18.86
N ASP A 417 19.29 22.09 18.55
CA ASP A 417 18.89 20.68 18.48
C ASP A 417 18.65 20.12 19.89
N ILE A 418 19.52 20.45 20.85
CA ILE A 418 19.39 20.03 22.26
C ILE A 418 18.13 20.64 22.89
N TRP A 419 17.83 21.91 22.59
CA TRP A 419 16.61 22.54 23.07
C TRP A 419 15.36 21.83 22.51
N SER A 420 15.36 21.51 21.22
CA SER A 420 14.25 20.81 20.57
C SER A 420 14.02 19.40 21.13
N ASP A 421 15.10 18.66 21.44
CA ASP A 421 15.02 17.34 22.09
C ASP A 421 14.40 17.44 23.50
N LEU A 422 14.84 18.42 24.30
CA LEU A 422 14.26 18.71 25.62
C LEU A 422 12.78 19.12 25.54
N LEU A 423 12.39 19.86 24.49
CA LEU A 423 10.98 20.18 24.25
C LEU A 423 10.17 18.90 24.03
N GLN A 424 10.67 17.92 23.27
CA GLN A 424 9.95 16.65 23.03
C GLN A 424 9.70 15.89 24.34
N ILE A 425 10.70 15.85 25.24
CA ILE A 425 10.56 15.26 26.58
C ILE A 425 9.48 15.99 27.39
N SER A 426 9.54 17.32 27.41
CA SER A 426 8.57 18.15 28.13
C SER A 426 7.15 17.91 27.64
N THR A 427 6.91 18.03 26.33
CA THR A 427 5.59 17.81 25.72
C THR A 427 5.05 16.43 26.06
N PHE A 428 5.88 15.38 25.99
CA PHE A 428 5.44 14.04 26.37
C PHE A 428 5.03 13.93 27.84
N LEU A 429 5.82 14.48 28.77
CA LEU A 429 5.56 14.36 30.20
C LEU A 429 4.34 15.19 30.67
N PHE A 430 4.07 16.34 30.04
CA PHE A 430 2.99 17.24 30.44
C PHE A 430 1.66 17.00 29.72
N ASP A 431 1.67 16.48 28.49
CA ASP A 431 0.46 16.18 27.72
C ASP A 431 0.00 14.72 27.81
N ALA A 432 0.77 13.83 28.47
CA ALA A 432 0.33 12.46 28.73
C ALA A 432 -0.94 12.45 29.62
N PRO A 433 -2.00 11.70 29.26
CA PRO A 433 -3.16 11.53 30.12
C PRO A 433 -2.70 10.94 31.45
N ARG A 434 -2.87 11.69 32.55
CA ARG A 434 -2.57 11.16 33.88
C ARG A 434 -3.43 9.91 34.10
N PRO A 435 -2.86 8.78 34.53
CA PRO A 435 -3.69 7.64 34.92
C PRO A 435 -4.65 8.09 36.02
N LEU A 436 -5.95 7.91 35.80
CA LEU A 436 -6.96 8.03 36.83
C LEU A 436 -6.54 7.08 37.97
N ARG A 437 -6.23 7.66 39.14
CA ARG A 437 -5.88 6.92 40.36
C ARG A 437 -7.06 6.15 40.90
#